data_AF-A0A3C0XLR9-F1
#
_entry.id   AF-A0A3C0XLR9-F1
#
_cell.length_a   1.000
_cell.length_b   1.000
_cell.length_c   1.000
_cell.angle_alpha   90.00
_cell.angle_beta   90.00
_cell.angle_gamma   90.00
#
_symmetry.space_group_name_H-M   'P 1'
#
loop_
_entity.id
_entity.type
_entity.pdbx_description
1 polymer ?
#
loop_
_entity_poly.entity_id
_entity_poly.type
_entity_poly.pdbx_seq_one_letter_code
_entity_poly.pdbx_strand_id
1 'polypeptide(L)'
;MADIAALITEAKGLELFRPHGAFEVHCAHCHARLDGNGDCATCGLIGRPAAELERRAATDPERVTKLLTTAIAKRRGYTPAAKG
;
A
#
# COMPACT_ATOMS: atom_id res chain seq x y z
N MET A 1 -5.21 -18.39 8.13
CA MET A 1 -5.64 -17.17 7.43
C MET A 1 -4.98 -15.99 8.13
N ALA A 2 -4.33 -15.09 7.40
CA ALA A 2 -3.75 -13.90 8.02
C ALA A 2 -4.87 -12.98 8.54
N ASP A 3 -4.69 -12.41 9.71
CA ASP A 3 -5.63 -11.44 10.27
C ASP A 3 -5.53 -10.13 9.48
N ILE A 4 -6.54 -9.87 8.64
CA ILE A 4 -6.61 -8.66 7.81
C ILE A 4 -6.66 -7.40 8.67
N ALA A 5 -7.29 -7.43 9.84
CA ALA A 5 -7.34 -6.28 10.74
C ALA A 5 -5.94 -5.97 11.31
N ALA A 6 -5.18 -7.01 11.66
CA ALA A 6 -3.78 -6.86 12.07
C ALA A 6 -2.92 -6.29 10.93
N LEU A 7 -3.08 -6.80 9.70
CA LEU A 7 -2.36 -6.30 8.52
C LEU A 7 -2.70 -4.84 8.20
N ILE A 8 -3.96 -4.44 8.32
CA ILE A 8 -4.38 -3.04 8.12
C ILE A 8 -3.77 -2.15 9.21
N THR A 9 -3.78 -2.59 10.46
CA THR A 9 -3.18 -1.86 11.58
C THR A 9 -1.68 -1.66 11.36
N GLU A 10 -0.97 -2.70 10.93
CA GLU A 10 0.44 -2.65 10.59
C GLU A 10 0.71 -1.72 9.41
N ALA A 11 -0.08 -1.80 8.34
CA ALA A 11 0.02 -0.90 7.19
C ALA A 11 -0.27 0.58 7.56
N LYS A 12 -1.18 0.83 8.51
CA LYS A 12 -1.41 2.17 9.09
C LYS A 12 -0.17 2.66 9.84
N GLY A 13 0.43 1.82 10.69
CA GLY A 13 1.66 2.15 11.43
C GLY A 13 2.87 2.41 10.53
N LEU A 14 2.87 1.85 9.32
CA LEU A 14 3.90 2.08 8.29
C LEU A 14 3.56 3.25 7.33
N GLU A 15 2.45 3.95 7.58
CA GLU A 15 1.94 5.07 6.78
C GLU A 15 1.75 4.71 5.29
N LEU A 16 1.29 3.49 5.00
CA LEU A 16 1.14 2.99 3.62
C LEU A 16 -0.04 3.62 2.88
N PHE A 17 -1.07 4.06 3.60
CA PHE A 17 -2.30 4.56 3.00
C PHE A 17 -2.14 6.03 2.63
N ARG A 18 -1.99 6.29 1.33
CA ARG A 18 -1.92 7.63 0.76
C ARG A 18 -2.87 7.66 -0.43
N PRO A 19 -4.15 8.05 -0.21
CA PRO A 19 -5.08 8.28 -1.29
C PRO A 19 -4.49 9.34 -2.23
N HIS A 20 -4.37 8.97 -3.50
CA HIS A 20 -3.81 9.82 -4.53
C HIS A 20 -4.93 10.32 -5.44
N GLY A 21 -4.76 11.52 -6.00
CA GLY A 21 -5.68 12.05 -7.01
C GLY A 21 -5.64 11.21 -8.28
N ALA A 22 -6.74 11.18 -9.05
CA ALA A 22 -6.84 10.38 -10.28
C ALA A 22 -5.75 10.69 -11.35
N PHE A 23 -5.07 11.82 -11.23
CA PHE A 23 -4.02 12.27 -12.14
C PHE A 23 -2.60 12.02 -11.61
N GLU A 24 -2.45 11.55 -10.37
CA GLU A 24 -1.13 11.26 -9.80
C GLU A 24 -0.60 9.93 -10.37
N VAL A 25 0.42 10.04 -11.22
CA VAL A 25 1.10 8.88 -11.82
C VAL A 25 2.41 8.52 -11.11
N HIS A 26 2.87 9.35 -10.17
CA HIS A 26 4.11 9.15 -9.42
C HIS A 26 3.85 9.11 -7.91
N CYS A 27 4.53 8.19 -7.23
CA CYS A 27 4.43 8.01 -5.80
C CYS A 27 4.97 9.23 -5.04
N ALA A 28 4.17 9.79 -4.13
CA ALA A 28 4.59 10.93 -3.31
C ALA A 28 5.79 10.63 -2.38
N HIS A 29 6.11 9.36 -2.15
CA HIS A 29 7.19 8.95 -1.25
C HIS A 29 8.52 8.64 -1.97
N CYS A 30 8.46 7.93 -3.10
CA CYS A 30 9.67 7.46 -3.79
C CYS A 30 9.77 7.93 -5.25
N HIS A 31 8.79 8.70 -5.72
CA HIS A 31 8.68 9.21 -7.09
C HIS A 31 8.61 8.15 -8.21
N ALA A 32 8.61 6.86 -7.86
CA ALA A 32 8.36 5.78 -8.81
C ALA A 32 6.93 5.84 -9.37
N ARG A 33 6.74 5.28 -10.56
CA ARG A 33 5.43 5.24 -11.23
C ARG A 33 4.43 4.39 -10.43
N LEU A 34 3.20 4.89 -10.28
CA LEU A 34 2.09 4.19 -9.67
C LEU A 34 1.41 3.25 -10.67
N ASP A 35 0.77 2.19 -10.16
CA ASP A 35 -0.09 1.34 -10.98
C ASP A 35 -1.48 1.97 -11.22
N GLY A 36 -2.37 1.26 -11.94
CA GLY A 36 -3.73 1.73 -12.22
C GLY A 36 -4.63 1.88 -10.98
N ASN A 37 -4.21 1.38 -9.81
CA ASN A 37 -4.91 1.55 -8.53
C ASN A 37 -4.26 2.63 -7.65
N GLY A 38 -3.21 3.31 -8.14
CA GLY A 38 -2.42 4.26 -7.36
C GLY A 38 -1.45 3.61 -6.39
N ASP A 39 -1.20 2.30 -6.48
CA ASP A 39 -0.27 1.60 -5.60
C ASP A 39 1.16 1.71 -6.14
N CYS A 40 2.12 1.86 -5.24
CA CYS A 40 3.53 1.93 -5.60
C CYS A 40 4.18 0.54 -5.54
N ALA A 41 4.61 0.06 -6.70
CA ALA A 41 5.33 -1.22 -6.80
C ALA A 41 6.72 -1.19 -6.13
N THR A 42 7.31 -0.01 -5.90
CA THR A 42 8.66 0.16 -5.36
C THR A 42 8.68 0.24 -3.83
N CYS A 43 7.98 1.21 -3.24
CA CYS A 43 8.03 1.44 -1.78
C CYS A 43 6.86 0.84 -1.00
N GLY A 44 5.89 0.20 -1.68
CA GLY A 44 4.74 -0.44 -1.05
C GLY A 44 3.60 0.49 -0.64
N LEU A 45 3.61 1.75 -1.08
CA LEU A 45 2.50 2.68 -0.86
C LEU A 45 1.21 2.16 -1.49
N ILE A 46 0.09 2.36 -0.81
CA ILE A 46 -1.27 1.96 -1.23
C ILE A 46 -2.07 3.22 -1.56
N GLY A 47 -2.56 3.32 -2.79
CA GLY A 47 -3.26 4.48 -3.34
C GLY A 47 -4.71 4.64 -2.87
N ARG A 48 -5.16 3.77 -1.96
CA ARG A 48 -6.55 3.67 -1.49
C ARG A 48 -6.62 3.81 0.02
N PRO A 49 -7.73 4.33 0.58
CA PRO A 49 -7.89 4.41 2.02
C PRO A 49 -8.11 3.03 2.64
N ALA A 50 -7.67 2.84 3.89
CA ALA A 50 -7.85 1.60 4.64
C ALA A 50 -9.30 1.10 4.66
N ALA A 51 -10.27 2.02 4.85
CA ALA A 51 -11.69 1.69 4.86
C ALA A 51 -12.20 1.06 3.54
N GLU A 52 -11.56 1.36 2.41
CA GLU A 52 -11.88 0.70 1.15
C GLU A 52 -11.38 -0.74 1.12
N LEU A 53 -10.17 -1.00 1.64
CA LEU A 53 -9.65 -2.35 1.76
C LEU A 53 -10.45 -3.19 2.76
N GLU A 54 -10.94 -2.61 3.85
CA GLU A 54 -11.84 -3.26 4.80
C GLU A 54 -13.12 -3.74 4.11
N ARG A 55 -13.74 -2.88 3.27
CA ARG A 55 -14.92 -3.28 2.47
C ARG A 55 -14.59 -4.37 1.45
N ARG A 56 -13.46 -4.26 0.74
CA ARG A 56 -13.03 -5.25 -0.24
C ARG A 56 -12.69 -6.60 0.40
N ALA A 57 -12.22 -6.61 1.65
CA ALA A 57 -11.91 -7.83 2.37
C ALA A 57 -13.17 -8.67 2.65
N ALA A 58 -14.35 -8.05 2.74
CA ALA A 58 -15.62 -8.78 2.87
C ALA A 58 -15.97 -9.58 1.60
N THR A 59 -15.48 -9.15 0.43
CA THR A 59 -15.80 -9.78 -0.87
C THR A 59 -14.64 -10.61 -1.43
N ASP A 60 -13.39 -10.21 -1.16
CA ASP A 60 -12.18 -10.82 -1.70
C ASP A 60 -11.04 -10.73 -0.67
N PRO A 61 -11.12 -11.52 0.42
CA PRO A 61 -10.15 -11.46 1.51
C PRO A 61 -8.74 -11.86 1.06
N GLU A 62 -8.62 -12.84 0.16
CA GLU A 62 -7.33 -13.36 -0.31
C GLU A 62 -6.53 -12.29 -1.06
N ARG A 63 -7.20 -11.54 -1.94
CA ARG A 63 -6.55 -10.45 -2.69
C ARG A 63 -6.12 -9.32 -1.76
N VAL A 64 -6.93 -8.98 -0.75
CA VAL A 64 -6.59 -7.95 0.23
C VAL A 64 -5.41 -8.41 1.10
N THR A 65 -5.41 -9.65 1.58
CA THR A 65 -4.28 -10.23 2.32
C THR A 65 -3.00 -10.17 1.49
N LYS A 66 -3.03 -10.61 0.21
CA LYS A 66 -1.87 -10.58 -0.68
C LYS A 66 -1.35 -9.16 -0.90
N LEU A 67 -2.25 -8.20 -1.09
CA LEU A 67 -1.90 -6.79 -1.27
C LEU A 67 -1.20 -6.23 -0.03
N LEU A 68 -1.81 -6.37 1.15
CA LEU A 68 -1.28 -5.82 2.40
C LEU A 68 0.07 -6.44 2.75
N THR A 69 0.17 -7.77 2.70
CA THR A 69 1.44 -8.48 2.99
C THR A 69 2.56 -8.05 2.04
N THR A 70 2.28 -7.94 0.73
CA THR A 70 3.26 -7.47 -0.26
C THR A 70 3.67 -6.03 -0.02
N ALA A 71 2.72 -5.14 0.26
CA ALA A 71 2.98 -3.72 0.53
C ALA A 71 3.84 -3.54 1.79
N ILE A 72 3.51 -4.23 2.89
CA ILE A 72 4.25 -4.22 4.15
C ILE A 72 5.69 -4.72 3.93
N ALA A 73 5.85 -5.86 3.25
CA ALA A 73 7.17 -6.42 2.97
C ALA A 73 8.05 -5.44 2.15
N LYS A 74 7.46 -4.82 1.12
CA LYS A 74 8.14 -3.79 0.31
C LYS A 74 8.54 -2.58 1.13
N ARG A 75 7.64 -2.06 1.97
CA ARG A 75 7.93 -0.89 2.80
C ARG A 75 9.06 -1.15 3.77
N ARG A 76 9.09 -2.33 4.40
CA ARG A 76 10.17 -2.75 5.30
C ARG A 76 11.50 -2.93 4.58
N GLY A 77 11.48 -3.46 3.37
CA GLY A 77 12.68 -3.62 2.54
C GLY A 77 13.13 -2.34 1.82
N TYR A 78 12.28 -1.32 1.77
CA TYR A 78 12.57 -0.09 1.04
C TYR A 78 13.59 0.76 1.82
N THR A 79 14.80 0.83 1.30
CA THR A 79 15.79 1.83 1.70
C THR A 79 15.74 2.97 0.69
N PRO A 80 15.35 4.20 1.09
CA PRO A 80 15.43 5.34 0.18
C PRO A 80 16.88 5.50 -0.26
N ALA A 81 17.11 5.67 -1.56
CA ALA A 81 18.41 6.11 -2.04
C ALA A 81 18.77 7.39 -1.29
N ALA A 82 19.87 7.36 -0.53
CA ALA A 82 20.34 8.54 0.17
C ALA A 82 20.41 9.68 -0.84
N LYS A 83 19.77 10.81 -0.54
CA LYS A 83 19.95 12.03 -1.31
C LYS A 83 21.44 12.35 -1.26
N GLY A 84 22.15 12.09 -2.36
CA GLY A 84 23.49 12.63 -2.61
C GLY A 84 23.41 14.13 -2.83
#